data_AF-A0A0Q6QLR8-F1
#
_entry.id   AF-A0A0Q6QLR8-F1
#
_cell.length_a   1.000
_cell.length_b   1.000
_cell.length_c   1.000
_cell.angle_alpha   90.00
_cell.angle_beta   90.00
_cell.angle_gamma   90.00
#
_symmetry.space_group_name_H-M   'P 1'
#
loop_
_entity.id
_entity.type
_entity.pdbx_description
1 polymer ?
#
loop_
_entity_poly.entity_id
_entity_poly.type
_entity_poly.pdbx_seq_one_letter_code
_entity_poly.pdbx_strand_id
1 'polypeptide(L)'
;MKNVRDWLEDQVSNDQVDFNEDSALEQHAEIIRAAAEAAGYSADELDHACGGDIAEYLRYRQKEVIDEDAEGKMAGDTFPIPVPGFNQQ
;
A
#
# COMPACT_ATOMS: atom_id res chain seq x y z
N MET A 1 -10.58 -5.04 -23.36
CA MET A 1 -10.83 -5.33 -21.94
C MET A 1 -9.49 -5.15 -21.25
N LYS A 2 -9.41 -4.31 -20.20
CA LYS A 2 -8.21 -4.26 -19.35
C LYS A 2 -8.09 -5.62 -18.64
N ASN A 3 -6.88 -6.02 -18.29
CA ASN A 3 -6.70 -7.21 -17.46
C ASN A 3 -7.24 -6.91 -16.06
N VAL A 4 -7.85 -7.91 -15.42
CA VAL A 4 -8.34 -7.78 -14.03
C VAL A 4 -7.24 -7.30 -13.07
N ARG A 5 -5.97 -7.69 -13.30
CA ARG A 5 -4.81 -7.17 -12.55
C ARG A 5 -4.63 -5.67 -12.72
N ASP A 6 -4.69 -5.16 -13.95
CA ASP A 6 -4.52 -3.73 -14.23
C ASP A 6 -5.69 -2.90 -13.67
N TRP A 7 -6.91 -3.44 -13.69
CA TRP A 7 -8.07 -2.83 -13.06
C TRP A 7 -7.98 -2.83 -11.52
N LEU A 8 -7.53 -3.95 -10.93
CA LEU A 8 -7.30 -4.07 -9.49
C LEU A 8 -6.22 -3.10 -9.03
N GLU A 9 -5.14 -2.99 -9.82
CA GLU A 9 -4.05 -2.05 -9.57
C GLU A 9 -4.59 -0.61 -9.52
N ASP A 10 -5.45 -0.22 -10.47
CA ASP A 10 -6.11 1.09 -10.52
C ASP A 10 -7.03 1.35 -9.32
N GLN A 11 -7.84 0.37 -8.90
CA GLN A 11 -8.71 0.51 -7.73
C GLN A 11 -7.91 0.77 -6.45
N VAL A 12 -6.89 -0.04 -6.22
CA VAL A 12 -6.07 0.02 -5.00
C VAL A 12 -5.09 1.20 -5.03
N SER A 13 -4.62 1.64 -6.20
CA SER A 13 -3.77 2.84 -6.29
C SER A 13 -4.57 4.14 -6.16
N ASN A 14 -5.85 4.15 -6.56
CA ASN A 14 -6.73 5.32 -6.42
C ASN A 14 -7.26 5.45 -4.99
N ASP A 15 -7.47 4.32 -4.33
CA ASP A 15 -7.79 4.24 -2.91
C ASP A 15 -6.51 4.34 -2.08
N GLN A 16 -6.06 5.58 -1.86
CA GLN A 16 -4.92 5.94 -1.00
C GLN A 16 -5.22 5.66 0.49
N VAL A 17 -5.91 4.56 0.77
CA VAL A 17 -6.41 4.20 2.09
C VAL A 17 -5.32 3.45 2.82
N ASP A 18 -4.93 4.04 3.94
CA ASP A 18 -4.08 3.42 4.93
C ASP A 18 -4.86 2.25 5.55
N PHE A 19 -4.67 1.04 5.03
CA PHE A 19 -5.30 -0.20 5.54
C PHE A 19 -4.69 -0.66 6.87
N ASN A 20 -4.46 0.25 7.82
CA ASN A 20 -3.72 0.00 9.06
C ASN A 20 -4.49 -0.91 10.03
N GLU A 21 -5.74 -1.27 9.72
CA GLU A 21 -6.59 -2.16 10.50
C GLU A 21 -7.01 -3.38 9.66
N ASP A 22 -6.90 -4.59 10.21
CA ASP A 22 -7.33 -5.83 9.55
C ASP A 22 -8.82 -5.77 9.14
N SER A 23 -9.67 -5.14 9.96
CA SER A 23 -11.09 -4.91 9.63
C SER A 23 -11.29 -4.03 8.39
N ALA A 24 -10.35 -3.11 8.10
CA ALA A 24 -10.40 -2.27 6.91
C ALA A 24 -10.03 -3.08 5.66
N LEU A 25 -9.08 -4.02 5.77
CA LEU A 25 -8.72 -4.94 4.67
C LEU A 25 -9.90 -5.83 4.26
N GLU A 26 -10.63 -6.39 5.23
CA GLU A 26 -11.79 -7.23 4.96
C GLU A 26 -12.90 -6.43 4.24
N GLN A 27 -13.25 -5.25 4.75
CA GLN A 27 -14.21 -4.35 4.10
C GLN A 27 -13.77 -3.98 2.68
N HIS A 28 -12.48 -3.71 2.48
CA HIS A 28 -11.97 -3.32 1.18
C HIS A 28 -11.98 -4.48 0.18
N ALA A 29 -11.68 -5.70 0.63
CA ALA A 29 -11.81 -6.89 -0.19
C ALA A 29 -13.26 -7.10 -0.67
N GLU A 30 -14.25 -6.82 0.17
CA GLU A 30 -15.67 -6.85 -0.22
C GLU A 30 -16.00 -5.78 -1.27
N ILE A 31 -15.49 -4.55 -1.10
CA ILE A 31 -15.69 -3.43 -2.05
C ILE A 31 -15.08 -3.79 -3.41
N ILE A 32 -13.84 -4.28 -3.43
CA ILE A 32 -13.17 -4.69 -4.68
C ILE A 32 -13.92 -5.83 -5.35
N ARG A 33 -14.44 -6.80 -4.58
CA ARG A 33 -15.23 -7.91 -5.13
C ARG A 33 -16.51 -7.40 -5.81
N ALA A 34 -17.24 -6.52 -5.14
CA ALA A 34 -18.44 -5.91 -5.70
C ALA A 34 -18.13 -5.03 -6.94
N ALA A 35 -17.03 -4.27 -6.91
CA ALA A 35 -16.59 -3.44 -8.03
C ALA A 35 -16.13 -4.29 -9.22
N ALA A 36 -15.51 -5.45 -8.97
CA ALA A 36 -15.09 -6.40 -9.99
C ALA A 36 -16.32 -6.98 -10.71
N GLU A 37 -17.33 -7.42 -9.95
CA GLU A 37 -18.59 -7.90 -10.51
C GLU A 37 -19.31 -6.81 -11.32
N ALA A 38 -19.32 -5.57 -10.83
CA ALA A 38 -19.89 -4.43 -11.54
C ALA A 38 -19.14 -4.10 -12.84
N ALA A 39 -17.82 -4.32 -12.87
CA ALA A 39 -16.98 -4.18 -14.06
C ALA A 39 -17.07 -5.39 -15.02
N GLY A 40 -17.74 -6.48 -14.61
CA GLY A 40 -17.93 -7.69 -15.39
C GLY A 40 -16.81 -8.74 -15.23
N TYR A 41 -15.97 -8.61 -14.21
CA TYR A 41 -15.00 -9.64 -13.84
C TYR A 41 -15.63 -10.64 -12.87
N SER A 42 -15.27 -11.91 -13.00
CA SER A 42 -15.70 -12.94 -12.05
C SER A 42 -14.84 -12.93 -10.80
N ALA A 43 -15.42 -13.33 -9.66
CA ALA A 43 -14.68 -13.49 -8.41
C ALA A 43 -13.48 -14.43 -8.55
N ASP A 44 -13.59 -15.48 -9.38
CA ASP A 44 -12.49 -16.41 -9.68
C ASP A 44 -11.32 -15.72 -10.41
N GLU A 45 -11.60 -14.88 -11.41
CA GLU A 45 -10.55 -14.12 -12.10
C GLU A 45 -9.89 -13.10 -11.18
N LEU A 46 -10.67 -12.46 -10.31
CA LEU A 46 -10.18 -11.52 -9.31
C LEU A 46 -9.27 -12.23 -8.29
N ASP A 47 -9.70 -13.40 -7.81
CA ASP A 47 -8.95 -14.23 -6.86
C ASP A 47 -7.61 -14.67 -7.47
N HIS A 48 -7.64 -15.15 -8.70
CA HIS A 48 -6.44 -15.54 -9.45
C HIS A 48 -5.51 -14.35 -9.73
N ALA A 49 -6.07 -13.16 -9.94
CA ALA A 49 -5.31 -11.92 -10.10
C ALA A 49 -4.63 -11.47 -8.81
N CYS A 50 -5.29 -11.69 -7.66
CA CYS A 50 -4.78 -11.40 -6.32
C CYS A 50 -3.82 -12.49 -5.81
N GLY A 51 -3.78 -13.66 -6.46
CA GLY A 51 -2.94 -14.80 -6.04
C GLY A 51 -3.61 -15.75 -5.03
N GLY A 52 -4.93 -15.71 -4.91
CA GLY A 52 -5.73 -16.61 -4.08
C GLY A 52 -6.47 -15.93 -2.92
N ASP A 53 -6.04 -14.74 -2.51
CA ASP A 53 -6.70 -14.02 -1.43
C ASP A 53 -6.52 -12.49 -1.59
N ILE A 54 -7.64 -11.78 -1.73
CA ILE A 54 -7.65 -10.33 -1.98
C ILE A 54 -7.12 -9.58 -0.75
N ALA A 55 -7.46 -10.05 0.46
CA ALA A 55 -7.00 -9.43 1.70
C ALA A 55 -5.48 -9.57 1.89
N GLU A 56 -4.92 -10.75 1.57
CA GLU A 56 -3.45 -10.92 1.57
C GLU A 56 -2.77 -10.05 0.52
N TYR A 57 -3.34 -9.94 -0.68
CA TYR A 57 -2.80 -9.07 -1.72
C TYR A 57 -2.76 -7.60 -1.27
N LEU A 58 -3.85 -7.09 -0.70
CA LEU A 58 -3.91 -5.72 -0.16
C LEU A 58 -2.88 -5.50 0.96
N ARG A 59 -2.74 -6.48 1.86
CA ARG A 59 -1.74 -6.43 2.95
C ARG A 59 -0.31 -6.42 2.43
N TYR A 60 0.01 -7.27 1.45
CA TYR A 60 1.32 -7.34 0.83
C TYR A 60 1.66 -6.02 0.13
N ARG A 61 0.70 -5.45 -0.59
CA ARG A 61 0.88 -4.19 -1.31
C ARG A 61 1.04 -2.99 -0.38
N GLN A 62 0.30 -2.94 0.73
CA GLN A 62 0.53 -1.94 1.77
C GLN A 62 1.95 -2.03 2.32
N LYS A 63 2.45 -3.25 2.55
CA LYS A 63 3.83 -3.47 3.02
C LYS A 63 4.86 -2.96 2.01
N GLU A 64 4.63 -3.16 0.71
CA GLU A 64 5.50 -2.62 -0.36
C GLU A 64 5.49 -1.09 -0.41
N VAL A 65 4.31 -0.46 -0.28
CA VAL A 65 4.19 1.01 -0.25
C VAL A 65 4.89 1.61 0.97
N ILE A 66 4.76 0.98 2.15
CA ILE A 66 5.45 1.44 3.38
C ILE A 66 6.97 1.32 3.24
N ASP A 67 7.49 0.30 2.56
CA ASP A 67 8.92 0.16 2.29
C ASP A 67 9.44 1.21 1.29
N GLU A 68 8.66 1.58 0.26
CA GLU A 68 9.00 2.69 -0.64
C GLU A 68 8.95 4.06 0.04
N ASP A 69 7.99 4.32 0.93
CA ASP A 69 7.96 5.55 1.76
C ASP A 69 9.04 5.56 2.87
N ALA A 70 9.55 4.40 3.27
CA ALA A 70 10.68 4.29 4.20
C ALA A 70 12.03 4.64 3.54
N GLU A 71 12.17 4.50 2.22
CA GLU A 71 13.33 4.98 1.46
C GLU A 71 13.29 6.50 1.19
N GLY A 72 12.22 7.20 1.62
CA GLY A 72 12.10 8.66 1.58
C GLY A 72 12.71 9.40 2.78
N LYS A 73 13.20 8.71 3.82
CA LYS A 73 13.73 9.35 5.04
C LYS A 73 15.15 8.95 5.42
N MET A 74 16.09 8.89 4.47
CA MET A 74 17.52 9.04 4.80
C MET A 74 18.30 9.79 3.72
N ALA A 75 18.50 11.10 3.92
CA ALA A 75 19.83 11.74 3.94
C ALA A 75 19.73 13.27 3.78
N GLY A 76 20.23 13.99 4.79
CA GLY A 76 20.39 15.45 4.78
C GLY A 76 19.39 16.10 5.73
N ASP A 77 19.59 16.02 7.04
CA ASP A 77 20.48 16.97 7.68
C ASP A 77 21.00 16.38 9.02
N THR A 78 21.97 15.48 8.94
CA THR A 78 22.91 15.30 10.06
C THR A 78 23.96 16.39 9.89
N PHE A 79 23.70 17.59 10.40
CA PHE A 79 24.80 18.39 10.90
C PHE A 79 25.14 17.84 12.29
N PRO A 80 26.28 17.15 12.46
CA PRO A 80 26.77 16.86 13.80
C PRO A 80 27.03 18.21 14.47
N ILE A 81 26.36 18.45 15.60
CA ILE A 81 26.66 19.58 16.49
C ILE A 81 28.14 19.53 16.83
N PRO A 82 28.99 20.51 16.43
CA PRO A 82 30.26 20.70 17.07
C PRO A 82 30.03 21.69 18.22
N VAL A 83 29.79 21.20 19.42
CA VAL A 83 30.11 21.97 20.63
C VAL A 83 31.55 21.65 21.03
N PRO A 84 32.50 22.53 20.68
CA PRO A 84 33.56 22.82 21.62
C PRO A 84 33.85 24.32 21.65
N GLY A 85 33.43 24.98 22.71
CA GLY A 85 33.68 26.40 22.94
C GLY A 85 33.37 26.89 24.34
N PHE A 86 33.33 25.98 25.33
CA PHE A 86 33.36 26.36 26.74
C PHE A 86 34.83 26.68 27.08
N ASN A 87 35.33 27.82 26.62
CA ASN A 87 36.59 28.34 27.12
C ASN A 87 36.28 29.25 28.32
N GLN A 88 36.46 28.67 29.50
CA GLN A 88 36.56 29.37 30.76
C GLN A 88 37.84 30.20 30.74
N GLN A 89 37.73 31.53 30.61
CA GLN A 89 38.72 32.47 31.12
C GLN A 89 38.11 33.86 31.29
#